data_AF-A0A1C4P3T9-F1
#
_entry.id   AF-A0A1C4P3T9-F1
#
_cell.length_a   1.000
_cell.length_b   1.000
_cell.length_c   1.000
_cell.angle_alpha   90.00
_cell.angle_beta   90.00
_cell.angle_gamma   90.00
#
_symmetry.space_group_name_H-M   'P 1'
#
loop_
_entity.id
_entity.type
_entity.pdbx_description
1 polymer ?
#
loop_
_entity_poly.entity_id
_entity_poly.type
_entity_poly.pdbx_seq_one_letter_code
_entity_poly.pdbx_strand_id
1 'polypeptide(L)'
;MPLRTPRRIGTLRTATAAALLALAATLVAPLPLARAADPVTDYCAGQCADILPPGENGNATLADILANKALGTRPAHTMDQLGPYSSLADGYQNLTDSTITSFFNDSSFGVPSGQVASVISPRSDVTITRDKKTGVPHIKGSTRAGTEFGAGYAAAQDRLWLMDLFRHVGRGELSSFAGGAAANRGLEQEFWRQAPYTEADLQSQVDWLANNSGPRGQQALADAQSYVDGINAYITASKNGRYFPGEYVLTGHVDAITNAGTIDPFQLTDLIALASVVGALFGTGGGGEVQSALSLLAAQQKYGVTQGTQVWESFRERDDPEATATVHDGSSFPYAGKPANPQGEALPDPGSVVPEPLVYDATGGATQATTKSLGVLPADLLTNPQRACPTPWWSAARTPRAAIRSPCSARRPATSRHSC
;
A
#
# COMPACT_ATOMS: atom_id res chain seq x y z
N MET A 1 -60.81 32.05 65.63
CA MET A 1 -61.86 31.88 64.60
C MET A 1 -61.18 31.78 63.23
N PRO A 2 -61.73 31.01 62.29
CA PRO A 2 -61.14 29.78 61.73
C PRO A 2 -60.59 30.02 60.29
N LEU A 3 -59.82 29.15 59.64
CA LEU A 3 -60.18 27.86 59.05
C LEU A 3 -58.92 27.24 58.41
N ARG A 4 -58.80 25.91 58.53
CA ARG A 4 -57.90 25.05 57.76
C ARG A 4 -58.38 24.96 56.30
N THR A 5 -57.44 24.92 55.35
CA THR A 5 -57.57 24.23 54.04
C THR A 5 -56.17 23.92 53.47
N PRO A 6 -56.03 22.91 52.58
CA PRO A 6 -55.01 21.87 52.75
C PRO A 6 -53.87 21.88 51.72
N ARG A 7 -52.78 21.19 52.08
CA ARG A 7 -51.72 20.71 51.19
C ARG A 7 -52.31 19.92 50.01
N ARG A 8 -51.97 20.29 48.78
CA ARG A 8 -51.92 19.37 47.63
C ARG A 8 -50.47 19.16 47.23
N ILE A 9 -49.98 17.95 47.45
CA ILE A 9 -48.77 17.42 46.85
C ILE A 9 -49.17 17.01 45.43
N GLY A 10 -48.82 17.83 44.44
CA GLY A 10 -48.93 17.49 43.03
C GLY A 10 -47.70 16.70 42.61
N THR A 11 -47.90 15.43 42.29
CA THR A 11 -46.93 14.53 41.67
C THR A 11 -46.45 15.08 40.31
N LEU A 12 -45.23 15.61 40.23
CA LEU A 12 -44.51 15.77 38.96
C LEU A 12 -44.00 14.40 38.50
N ARG A 13 -44.89 13.61 37.90
CA ARG A 13 -44.53 12.38 37.17
C ARG A 13 -45.38 12.31 35.91
N THR A 14 -45.09 13.16 34.93
CA THR A 14 -45.47 12.98 33.50
C THR A 14 -44.97 14.21 32.70
N ALA A 15 -43.66 14.33 32.50
CA ALA A 15 -43.11 15.29 31.53
C ALA A 15 -41.80 14.80 30.88
N THR A 16 -41.49 13.51 30.96
CA THR A 16 -40.27 12.91 30.40
C THR A 16 -40.53 11.95 29.23
N ALA A 17 -41.79 11.69 28.87
CA ALA A 17 -42.12 10.80 27.75
C ALA A 17 -42.33 11.53 26.40
N ALA A 18 -42.59 12.84 26.39
CA ALA A 18 -42.85 13.58 25.15
C ALA A 18 -41.57 14.15 24.49
N ALA A 19 -40.46 14.29 25.23
CA ALA A 19 -39.19 14.78 24.68
C ALA A 19 -38.35 13.69 23.98
N LEU A 20 -38.62 12.40 24.26
CA LEU A 20 -37.93 11.28 23.63
C LEU A 20 -38.51 10.87 22.27
N LEU A 21 -39.75 11.28 21.96
CA LEU A 21 -40.38 11.01 20.66
C LEU A 21 -40.11 12.12 19.62
N ALA A 22 -39.74 13.32 20.06
CA ALA A 22 -39.39 14.43 19.15
C ALA A 22 -37.92 14.39 18.67
N LEU A 23 -37.02 13.69 19.39
CA LEU A 23 -35.62 13.48 18.95
C LEU A 23 -35.43 12.27 18.02
N ALA A 24 -36.43 11.38 17.91
CA ALA A 24 -36.37 10.21 17.03
C ALA A 24 -36.81 10.51 15.58
N ALA A 25 -37.37 11.71 15.32
CA ALA A 25 -37.97 12.05 14.02
C ALA A 25 -37.03 12.81 13.06
N THR A 26 -35.79 13.13 13.44
CA THR A 26 -34.87 13.94 12.61
C THR A 26 -33.63 13.20 12.09
N LEU A 27 -33.56 11.87 12.25
CA LEU A 27 -32.44 11.03 11.76
C LEU A 27 -32.81 10.07 10.63
N VAL A 28 -34.00 10.19 10.04
CA VAL A 28 -34.34 9.46 8.82
C VAL A 28 -33.75 10.21 7.62
N ALA A 29 -32.45 10.05 7.41
CA ALA A 29 -31.89 10.26 6.08
C ALA A 29 -32.65 9.31 5.12
N PRO A 30 -33.09 9.75 3.94
CA PRO A 30 -33.67 8.84 2.96
C PRO A 30 -32.62 7.78 2.65
N LEU A 31 -32.90 6.53 3.02
CA LEU A 31 -32.13 5.39 2.55
C LEU A 31 -32.11 5.48 1.02
N PRO A 32 -30.94 5.46 0.35
CA PRO A 32 -30.92 5.40 -1.09
C PRO A 32 -31.73 4.17 -1.49
N LEU A 33 -32.79 4.38 -2.29
CA LEU A 33 -33.56 3.29 -2.87
C LEU A 33 -32.55 2.38 -3.57
N ALA A 34 -32.40 1.16 -3.04
CA ALA A 34 -31.51 0.16 -3.59
C ALA A 34 -31.97 -0.14 -5.02
N ARG A 35 -31.35 0.55 -5.99
CA ARG A 35 -31.57 0.26 -7.40
C ARG A 35 -30.85 -1.05 -7.66
N ALA A 36 -31.58 -2.06 -8.14
CA ALA A 36 -30.97 -3.31 -8.55
C ALA A 36 -29.84 -2.99 -9.55
N ALA A 37 -28.69 -3.62 -9.37
CA ALA A 37 -27.59 -3.51 -10.33
C ALA A 37 -28.14 -3.90 -11.71
N ASP A 38 -27.92 -3.03 -12.70
CA ASP A 38 -28.30 -3.35 -14.07
C ASP A 38 -27.59 -4.63 -14.52
N PRO A 39 -28.21 -5.47 -15.37
CA PRO A 39 -27.53 -6.60 -15.96
C PRO A 39 -26.28 -6.12 -16.73
N VAL A 40 -25.17 -6.83 -16.56
CA VAL A 40 -23.92 -6.56 -17.27
C VAL A 40 -23.40 -7.83 -17.93
N THR A 41 -22.78 -7.66 -19.09
CA THR A 41 -22.02 -8.72 -19.77
C THR A 41 -20.74 -8.98 -19.00
N ASP A 42 -20.64 -10.15 -18.38
CA ASP A 42 -19.39 -10.65 -17.83
C ASP A 42 -18.56 -11.31 -18.95
N TYR A 43 -17.30 -10.88 -19.09
CA TYR A 43 -16.36 -11.46 -20.06
C TYR A 43 -15.45 -12.52 -19.43
N CYS A 44 -15.53 -12.72 -18.11
CA CYS A 44 -14.69 -13.67 -17.40
C CYS A 44 -15.05 -15.13 -17.68
N ALA A 45 -16.27 -15.42 -18.16
CA ALA A 45 -16.72 -16.77 -18.50
C ALA A 45 -16.46 -17.81 -17.38
N GLY A 46 -16.49 -17.39 -16.11
CA GLY A 46 -16.20 -18.21 -14.94
C GLY A 46 -14.72 -18.62 -14.80
N GLN A 47 -13.80 -17.90 -15.44
CA GLN A 47 -12.35 -18.18 -15.46
C GLN A 47 -11.50 -17.07 -14.83
N CYS A 48 -12.11 -15.99 -14.35
CA CYS A 48 -11.39 -14.96 -13.61
C CYS A 48 -11.48 -15.23 -12.12
N ALA A 49 -10.33 -15.30 -11.46
CA ALA A 49 -10.26 -15.38 -10.02
C ALA A 49 -9.15 -14.47 -9.50
N ASP A 50 -9.41 -13.76 -8.41
CA ASP A 50 -8.47 -12.85 -7.76
C ASP A 50 -8.53 -12.99 -6.24
N ILE A 51 -7.53 -12.43 -5.58
CA ILE A 51 -7.58 -12.23 -4.14
C ILE A 51 -6.76 -11.01 -3.75
N LEU A 52 -7.31 -10.20 -2.86
CA LEU A 52 -6.68 -8.99 -2.33
C LEU A 52 -6.48 -9.11 -0.82
N PRO A 53 -5.43 -9.80 -0.35
CA PRO A 53 -5.17 -9.91 1.08
C PRO A 53 -4.72 -8.56 1.67
N PRO A 54 -5.20 -8.19 2.88
CA PRO A 54 -6.02 -9.00 3.78
C PRO A 54 -7.53 -8.98 3.48
N GLY A 55 -8.04 -8.01 2.74
CA GLY A 55 -9.45 -7.86 2.34
C GLY A 55 -9.68 -6.55 1.57
N GLU A 56 -10.90 -6.28 1.12
CA GLU A 56 -11.20 -5.10 0.30
C GLU A 56 -11.17 -3.80 1.12
N ASN A 57 -11.84 -3.78 2.28
CA ASN A 57 -12.06 -2.54 3.02
C ASN A 57 -10.86 -2.19 3.90
N GLY A 58 -10.06 -1.23 3.43
CA GLY A 58 -8.94 -0.64 4.16
C GLY A 58 -9.28 0.64 4.91
N ASN A 59 -10.55 1.04 4.98
CA ASN A 59 -10.99 2.27 5.63
C ASN A 59 -11.55 1.98 7.02
N ALA A 60 -11.10 2.73 8.01
CA ALA A 60 -11.62 2.71 9.38
C ALA A 60 -11.81 4.16 9.84
N THR A 61 -13.02 4.52 10.27
CA THR A 61 -13.24 5.84 10.89
C THR A 61 -12.56 5.92 12.26
N LEU A 62 -12.47 7.11 12.83
CA LEU A 62 -11.94 7.26 14.21
C LEU A 62 -12.71 6.37 15.20
N ALA A 63 -14.04 6.29 15.05
CA ALA A 63 -14.87 5.45 15.90
C ALA A 63 -14.50 3.96 15.75
N ASP A 64 -14.26 3.49 14.53
CA ASP A 64 -13.84 2.11 14.25
C ASP A 64 -12.47 1.81 14.87
N ILE A 65 -11.51 2.74 14.76
CA ILE A 65 -10.18 2.58 15.36
C ILE A 65 -10.27 2.52 16.88
N LEU A 66 -11.06 3.40 17.51
CA LEU A 66 -11.26 3.38 18.96
C LEU A 66 -12.00 2.11 19.43
N ALA A 67 -12.99 1.66 18.65
CA ALA A 67 -13.69 0.40 18.91
C ALA A 67 -12.74 -0.80 18.77
N ASN A 68 -11.84 -0.80 17.79
CA ASN A 68 -10.80 -1.81 17.67
C ASN A 68 -9.88 -1.84 18.90
N LYS A 69 -9.41 -0.68 19.37
CA LYS A 69 -8.57 -0.60 20.58
C LYS A 69 -9.27 -1.10 21.84
N ALA A 70 -10.56 -0.80 21.98
CA ALA A 70 -11.32 -1.16 23.17
C ALA A 70 -11.84 -2.61 23.15
N LEU A 71 -12.25 -3.10 21.97
CA LEU A 71 -13.06 -4.33 21.82
C LEU A 71 -12.47 -5.33 20.82
N GLY A 72 -11.41 -4.97 20.08
CA GLY A 72 -10.82 -5.81 19.03
C GLY A 72 -11.66 -5.93 17.76
N THR A 73 -12.75 -5.16 17.63
CA THR A 73 -13.63 -5.15 16.45
C THR A 73 -12.93 -4.55 15.24
N ARG A 74 -13.32 -4.94 14.03
CA ARG A 74 -12.83 -4.33 12.78
C ARG A 74 -14.02 -4.04 11.86
N PRO A 75 -13.90 -3.06 10.97
CA PRO A 75 -14.85 -2.92 9.87
C PRO A 75 -15.02 -4.25 9.11
N ALA A 76 -16.18 -4.41 8.48
CA ALA A 76 -16.40 -5.55 7.60
C ALA A 76 -15.39 -5.52 6.44
N HIS A 77 -15.02 -6.71 5.95
CA HIS A 77 -14.10 -6.90 4.81
C HIS A 77 -12.65 -6.40 5.00
N THR A 78 -12.22 -6.17 6.25
CA THR A 78 -10.82 -5.77 6.52
C THR A 78 -9.82 -6.92 6.39
N MET A 79 -10.21 -8.16 6.74
CA MET A 79 -9.28 -9.30 6.80
C MET A 79 -9.87 -10.65 6.35
N ASP A 80 -11.03 -10.64 5.71
CA ASP A 80 -11.75 -11.86 5.33
C ASP A 80 -11.08 -12.67 4.22
N GLN A 81 -10.17 -12.05 3.45
CA GLN A 81 -9.41 -12.70 2.39
C GLN A 81 -8.05 -13.24 2.86
N LEU A 82 -7.58 -12.86 4.06
CA LEU A 82 -6.26 -13.28 4.56
C LEU A 82 -6.16 -14.81 4.75
N GLY A 83 -7.22 -15.44 5.26
CA GLY A 83 -7.27 -16.89 5.48
C GLY A 83 -7.17 -17.69 4.17
N PRO A 84 -8.07 -17.46 3.20
CA PRO A 84 -7.99 -18.09 1.87
C PRO A 84 -6.62 -17.88 1.21
N TYR A 85 -6.09 -16.65 1.22
CA TYR A 85 -4.76 -16.37 0.67
C TYR A 85 -3.65 -17.17 1.37
N SER A 86 -3.64 -17.19 2.71
CA SER A 86 -2.63 -17.92 3.48
C SER A 86 -2.65 -19.43 3.23
N SER A 87 -3.80 -19.97 2.83
CA SER A 87 -3.96 -21.40 2.54
C SER A 87 -3.20 -21.84 1.28
N LEU A 88 -2.83 -20.91 0.38
CA LEU A 88 -2.02 -21.22 -0.79
C LEU A 88 -0.63 -21.76 -0.43
N ALA A 89 -0.02 -21.27 0.65
CA ALA A 89 1.35 -21.63 1.01
C ALA A 89 1.55 -23.14 1.20
N ASP A 90 0.59 -23.80 1.84
CA ASP A 90 0.61 -25.25 2.06
C ASP A 90 -0.29 -26.02 1.08
N GLY A 91 -1.24 -25.32 0.45
CA GLY A 91 -2.27 -25.92 -0.40
C GLY A 91 -1.98 -25.92 -1.90
N TYR A 92 -0.92 -25.25 -2.37
CA TYR A 92 -0.67 -25.03 -3.81
C TYR A 92 -0.55 -26.33 -4.63
N GLN A 93 -0.13 -27.44 -4.03
CA GLN A 93 -0.03 -28.74 -4.70
C GLN A 93 -1.39 -29.28 -5.16
N ASN A 94 -2.48 -28.82 -4.54
CA ASN A 94 -3.84 -29.19 -4.89
C ASN A 94 -4.54 -28.12 -5.75
N LEU A 95 -3.79 -27.13 -6.27
CA LEU A 95 -4.35 -26.08 -7.11
C LEU A 95 -4.70 -26.64 -8.49
N THR A 96 -6.00 -26.71 -8.78
CA THR A 96 -6.60 -27.12 -10.04
C THR A 96 -7.73 -26.15 -10.39
N ASP A 97 -8.23 -26.19 -11.61
CA ASP A 97 -9.41 -25.39 -12.02
C ASP A 97 -10.61 -25.61 -11.09
N SER A 98 -10.77 -26.83 -10.55
CA SER A 98 -11.86 -27.17 -9.63
C SER A 98 -11.66 -26.69 -8.20
N THR A 99 -10.42 -26.41 -7.77
CA THR A 99 -10.10 -26.00 -6.40
C THR A 99 -9.70 -24.53 -6.28
N ILE A 100 -9.49 -23.83 -7.41
CA ILE A 100 -9.03 -22.43 -7.44
C ILE A 100 -9.89 -21.50 -6.59
N THR A 101 -11.22 -21.69 -6.57
CA THR A 101 -12.16 -20.87 -5.80
C THR A 101 -12.16 -21.15 -4.28
N SER A 102 -11.38 -22.14 -3.83
CA SER A 102 -11.08 -22.33 -2.41
C SER A 102 -9.98 -21.39 -1.92
N PHE A 103 -9.20 -20.83 -2.85
CA PHE A 103 -8.08 -19.93 -2.56
C PHE A 103 -8.32 -18.51 -3.04
N PHE A 104 -9.05 -18.34 -4.15
CA PHE A 104 -9.34 -17.07 -4.80
C PHE A 104 -10.84 -16.80 -4.82
N ASN A 105 -11.21 -15.52 -4.89
CA ASN A 105 -12.57 -15.06 -5.12
C ASN A 105 -12.95 -15.15 -6.60
N ASP A 106 -14.25 -15.23 -6.85
CA ASP A 106 -14.79 -15.08 -8.20
C ASP A 106 -14.75 -13.60 -8.58
N SER A 107 -14.06 -13.28 -9.68
CA SER A 107 -13.89 -11.92 -10.18
C SER A 107 -14.83 -11.61 -11.34
N SER A 108 -15.81 -12.47 -11.62
CA SER A 108 -16.82 -12.21 -12.64
C SER A 108 -17.49 -10.86 -12.41
N PHE A 109 -17.72 -10.14 -13.51
CA PHE A 109 -18.25 -8.79 -13.41
C PHE A 109 -19.75 -8.78 -13.13
N GLY A 110 -20.12 -8.02 -12.09
CA GLY A 110 -21.50 -7.83 -11.65
C GLY A 110 -21.76 -8.52 -10.32
N VAL A 111 -22.83 -8.09 -9.63
CA VAL A 111 -23.21 -8.65 -8.33
C VAL A 111 -24.59 -9.29 -8.45
N PRO A 112 -24.74 -10.60 -8.16
CA PRO A 112 -26.05 -11.24 -8.11
C PRO A 112 -26.98 -10.49 -7.15
N SER A 113 -28.27 -10.36 -7.48
CA SER A 113 -29.23 -9.55 -6.69
C SER A 113 -29.30 -9.92 -5.20
N GLY A 114 -29.15 -11.21 -4.87
CA GLY A 114 -29.09 -11.70 -3.48
C GLY A 114 -27.78 -11.38 -2.74
N GLN A 115 -26.73 -11.01 -3.47
CA GLN A 115 -25.38 -10.72 -2.97
C GLN A 115 -25.03 -9.23 -2.96
N VAL A 116 -25.97 -8.34 -3.30
CA VAL A 116 -25.76 -6.89 -3.24
C VAL A 116 -25.75 -6.43 -1.78
N ALA A 117 -24.64 -5.84 -1.33
CA ALA A 117 -24.51 -5.22 -0.02
C ALA A 117 -24.97 -3.75 -0.04
N SER A 118 -24.54 -2.99 -1.04
CA SER A 118 -24.89 -1.58 -1.20
C SER A 118 -24.82 -1.15 -2.66
N VAL A 119 -25.61 -0.14 -3.01
CA VAL A 119 -25.56 0.54 -4.31
C VAL A 119 -25.56 2.05 -4.08
N ILE A 120 -24.61 2.75 -4.69
CA ILE A 120 -24.52 4.21 -4.66
C ILE A 120 -24.30 4.78 -6.06
N SER A 121 -24.67 6.05 -6.25
CA SER A 121 -24.48 6.79 -7.51
C SER A 121 -23.86 8.15 -7.21
N PRO A 122 -22.52 8.26 -7.10
CA PRO A 122 -21.86 9.54 -6.80
C PRO A 122 -21.98 10.56 -7.95
N ARG A 123 -22.35 10.10 -9.16
CA ARG A 123 -22.68 10.92 -10.33
C ARG A 123 -23.85 10.25 -11.07
N SER A 124 -24.60 11.02 -11.86
CA SER A 124 -25.82 10.52 -12.53
C SER A 124 -25.57 9.41 -13.55
N ASP A 125 -24.35 9.31 -14.08
CA ASP A 125 -23.93 8.31 -15.07
C ASP A 125 -23.02 7.22 -14.46
N VAL A 126 -22.93 7.12 -13.13
CA VAL A 126 -22.09 6.16 -12.40
C VAL A 126 -22.91 5.41 -11.37
N THR A 127 -22.76 4.09 -11.33
CA THR A 127 -23.29 3.22 -10.27
C THR A 127 -22.15 2.39 -9.71
N ILE A 128 -22.00 2.37 -8.38
CA ILE A 128 -21.04 1.52 -7.67
C ILE A 128 -21.86 0.54 -6.83
N THR A 129 -21.74 -0.74 -7.13
CA THR A 129 -22.38 -1.84 -6.38
C THR A 129 -21.32 -2.60 -5.62
N ARG A 130 -21.48 -2.82 -4.32
CA ARG A 130 -20.58 -3.68 -3.53
C ARG A 130 -21.23 -5.01 -3.23
N ASP A 131 -20.45 -6.07 -3.32
CA ASP A 131 -20.89 -7.42 -2.97
C ASP A 131 -20.86 -7.66 -1.45
N LYS A 132 -21.64 -8.62 -0.95
CA LYS A 132 -21.71 -8.99 0.49
C LYS A 132 -20.57 -9.88 0.97
N LYS A 133 -19.93 -10.62 0.07
CA LYS A 133 -18.95 -11.65 0.41
C LYS A 133 -17.61 -11.00 0.76
N THR A 134 -17.18 -10.07 -0.06
CA THR A 134 -15.83 -9.48 -0.04
C THR A 134 -15.83 -7.96 -0.01
N GLY A 135 -16.97 -7.31 -0.29
CA GLY A 135 -17.07 -5.85 -0.31
C GLY A 135 -16.49 -5.19 -1.56
N VAL A 136 -16.12 -5.98 -2.57
CA VAL A 136 -15.48 -5.54 -3.82
C VAL A 136 -16.44 -4.61 -4.58
N PRO A 137 -15.97 -3.43 -5.03
CA PRO A 137 -16.79 -2.51 -5.79
C PRO A 137 -16.85 -2.91 -7.28
N HIS A 138 -18.07 -3.04 -7.79
CA HIS A 138 -18.36 -3.18 -9.22
C HIS A 138 -18.83 -1.83 -9.76
N ILE A 139 -18.01 -1.22 -10.62
CA ILE A 139 -18.22 0.13 -11.15
C ILE A 139 -18.82 0.07 -12.54
N LYS A 140 -20.00 0.66 -12.72
CA LYS A 140 -20.65 0.81 -14.02
C LYS A 140 -20.83 2.30 -14.34
N GLY A 141 -20.16 2.77 -15.39
CA GLY A 141 -20.37 4.08 -15.99
C GLY A 141 -21.11 3.97 -17.33
N SER A 142 -21.92 4.98 -17.70
CA SER A 142 -22.47 5.08 -19.07
C SER A 142 -21.49 5.75 -20.05
N THR A 143 -20.41 6.32 -19.52
CA THR A 143 -19.30 6.90 -20.29
C THR A 143 -17.99 6.38 -19.72
N ARG A 144 -16.91 6.40 -20.52
CA ARG A 144 -15.59 6.03 -20.05
C ARG A 144 -15.13 6.89 -18.87
N ALA A 145 -15.25 8.22 -18.98
CA ALA A 145 -14.95 9.14 -17.90
C ALA A 145 -15.77 8.87 -16.62
N GLY A 146 -17.02 8.39 -16.76
CA GLY A 146 -17.83 7.96 -15.62
C GLY A 146 -17.31 6.70 -14.94
N THR A 147 -16.90 5.70 -15.73
CA THR A 147 -16.29 4.49 -15.17
C THR A 147 -14.99 4.82 -14.43
N GLU A 148 -14.09 5.61 -15.03
CA GLU A 148 -12.82 6.02 -14.40
C GLU A 148 -13.06 6.84 -13.12
N PHE A 149 -14.01 7.79 -13.14
CA PHE A 149 -14.44 8.53 -11.94
C PHE A 149 -14.99 7.61 -10.85
N GLY A 150 -15.84 6.65 -11.20
CA GLY A 150 -16.38 5.70 -10.24
C GLY A 150 -15.31 4.81 -9.62
N ALA A 151 -14.30 4.41 -10.41
CA ALA A 151 -13.16 3.65 -9.93
C ALA A 151 -12.32 4.46 -8.93
N GLY A 152 -12.05 5.73 -9.21
CA GLY A 152 -11.34 6.61 -8.28
C GLY A 152 -12.11 6.87 -6.98
N TYR A 153 -13.43 7.05 -7.08
CA TYR A 153 -14.29 7.22 -5.91
C TYR A 153 -14.32 5.98 -5.02
N ALA A 154 -14.44 4.78 -5.62
CA ALA A 154 -14.41 3.52 -4.89
C ALA A 154 -13.03 3.22 -4.29
N ALA A 155 -11.95 3.46 -5.02
CA ALA A 155 -10.59 3.30 -4.50
C ALA A 155 -10.34 4.19 -3.28
N ALA A 156 -10.78 5.45 -3.32
CA ALA A 156 -10.70 6.34 -2.17
C ALA A 156 -11.59 5.89 -1.00
N GLN A 157 -12.79 5.35 -1.27
CA GLN A 157 -13.63 4.75 -0.22
C GLN A 157 -12.91 3.69 0.59
N ASP A 158 -12.10 2.87 -0.07
CA ASP A 158 -11.45 1.72 0.54
C ASP A 158 -10.03 2.04 1.03
N ARG A 159 -9.30 2.95 0.38
CA ARG A 159 -7.84 3.10 0.52
C ARG A 159 -7.34 4.54 0.58
N LEU A 160 -8.19 5.55 0.80
CA LEU A 160 -7.78 6.96 0.78
C LEU A 160 -6.54 7.24 1.64
N TRP A 161 -6.51 6.82 2.91
CA TRP A 161 -5.34 7.05 3.77
C TRP A 161 -4.07 6.38 3.24
N LEU A 162 -4.18 5.16 2.71
CA LEU A 162 -3.05 4.43 2.12
C LEU A 162 -2.50 5.15 0.88
N MET A 163 -3.38 5.61 0.01
CA MET A 163 -3.03 6.38 -1.18
C MET A 163 -2.34 7.69 -0.80
N ASP A 164 -2.86 8.38 0.22
CA ASP A 164 -2.31 9.65 0.71
C ASP A 164 -0.91 9.45 1.34
N LEU A 165 -0.79 8.41 2.15
CA LEU A 165 0.48 7.99 2.75
C LEU A 165 1.55 7.75 1.67
N PHE A 166 1.22 7.01 0.60
CA PHE A 166 2.20 6.68 -0.41
C PHE A 166 2.56 7.84 -1.36
N ARG A 167 1.65 8.80 -1.61
CA ARG A 167 2.04 10.01 -2.37
C ARG A 167 3.04 10.88 -1.59
N HIS A 168 3.02 10.83 -0.26
CA HIS A 168 4.03 11.47 0.59
C HIS A 168 5.32 10.64 0.69
N VAL A 169 5.24 9.30 0.70
CA VAL A 169 6.44 8.43 0.58
C VAL A 169 7.20 8.75 -0.70
N GLY A 170 6.51 8.84 -1.84
CA GLY A 170 7.12 9.17 -3.13
C GLY A 170 7.78 10.54 -3.19
N ARG A 171 7.45 11.44 -2.25
CA ARG A 171 8.02 12.79 -2.11
C ARG A 171 9.05 12.92 -0.99
N GLY A 172 9.29 11.87 -0.21
CA GLY A 172 10.13 11.96 0.98
C GLY A 172 9.51 12.80 2.12
N GLU A 173 8.18 12.87 2.19
CA GLU A 173 7.41 13.72 3.11
C GLU A 173 6.56 12.90 4.09
N LEU A 174 6.78 11.60 4.21
CA LEU A 174 5.99 10.75 5.08
C LEU A 174 6.11 11.17 6.56
N SER A 175 7.31 11.53 6.99
CA SER A 175 7.57 11.85 8.40
C SER A 175 6.86 13.11 8.87
N SER A 176 6.70 14.11 8.00
CA SER A 176 5.90 15.31 8.29
C SER A 176 4.40 15.02 8.23
N PHE A 177 3.97 14.11 7.35
CA PHE A 177 2.56 13.78 7.13
C PHE A 177 1.97 12.82 8.17
N ALA A 178 2.65 11.69 8.43
CA ALA A 178 2.17 10.59 9.27
C ALA A 178 3.02 10.38 10.54
N GLY A 179 3.92 11.32 10.84
CA GLY A 179 4.74 11.36 12.05
C GLY A 179 6.15 10.83 11.87
N GLY A 180 7.08 11.42 12.62
CA GLY A 180 8.50 11.11 12.54
C GLY A 180 8.93 9.83 13.25
N ALA A 181 8.14 8.75 13.22
CA ALA A 181 8.59 7.45 13.74
C ALA A 181 9.81 6.93 12.95
N ALA A 182 10.69 6.15 13.58
CA ALA A 182 11.89 5.63 12.91
C ALA A 182 11.55 4.78 11.67
N ALA A 183 10.44 4.04 11.72
CA ALA A 183 9.95 3.27 10.59
C ALA A 183 9.50 4.18 9.42
N ASN A 184 8.76 5.26 9.70
CA ASN A 184 8.32 6.22 8.68
C ASN A 184 9.51 6.89 8.00
N ARG A 185 10.48 7.36 8.80
CA ARG A 185 11.75 7.92 8.29
C ARG A 185 12.53 6.93 7.44
N GLY A 186 12.59 5.67 7.87
CA GLY A 186 13.27 4.62 7.10
C GLY A 186 12.58 4.34 5.76
N LEU A 187 11.25 4.26 5.78
CA LEU A 187 10.43 3.98 4.61
C LEU A 187 10.59 5.07 3.54
N GLU A 188 10.42 6.34 3.91
CA GLU A 188 10.55 7.44 2.95
C GLU A 188 11.97 7.54 2.38
N GLN A 189 13.01 7.33 3.20
CA GLN A 189 14.41 7.35 2.76
C GLN A 189 14.76 6.17 1.83
N GLU A 190 14.11 5.02 2.01
CA GLU A 190 14.27 3.88 1.10
C GLU A 190 13.74 4.21 -0.29
N PHE A 191 12.51 4.72 -0.38
CA PHE A 191 11.86 5.01 -1.65
C PHE A 191 12.39 6.27 -2.34
N TRP A 192 12.60 7.34 -1.59
CA TRP A 192 13.07 8.62 -2.14
C TRP A 192 14.42 8.47 -2.86
N ARG A 193 15.35 7.65 -2.34
CA ARG A 193 16.64 7.37 -3.00
C ARG A 193 16.54 6.78 -4.39
N GLN A 194 15.46 6.06 -4.65
CA GLN A 194 15.29 5.30 -5.87
C GLN A 194 14.66 6.15 -6.97
N ALA A 195 13.77 7.07 -6.60
CA ALA A 195 13.10 7.97 -7.52
C ALA A 195 12.92 9.38 -6.88
N PRO A 196 14.01 10.17 -6.73
CA PRO A 196 13.98 11.46 -6.05
C PRO A 196 13.43 12.58 -6.93
N TYR A 197 12.22 12.38 -7.48
CA TYR A 197 11.57 13.36 -8.35
C TYR A 197 11.05 14.55 -7.54
N THR A 198 11.43 15.75 -7.96
CA THR A 198 10.86 17.00 -7.43
C THR A 198 9.45 17.23 -7.99
N GLU A 199 8.67 18.12 -7.38
CA GLU A 199 7.33 18.46 -7.93
C GLU A 199 7.42 19.01 -9.37
N ALA A 200 8.52 19.72 -9.71
CA ALA A 200 8.77 20.18 -11.07
C ALA A 200 9.02 19.01 -12.04
N ASP A 201 9.70 17.95 -11.61
CA ASP A 201 9.89 16.74 -12.41
C ASP A 201 8.58 15.97 -12.61
N LEU A 202 7.77 15.86 -11.55
CA LEU A 202 6.44 15.22 -11.63
C LEU A 202 5.54 15.98 -12.61
N GLN A 203 5.49 17.31 -12.52
CA GLN A 203 4.71 18.14 -13.43
C GLN A 203 5.25 18.04 -14.87
N SER A 204 6.57 18.03 -15.05
CA SER A 204 7.19 17.87 -16.37
C SER A 204 6.81 16.55 -17.04
N GLN A 205 6.64 15.46 -16.28
CA GLN A 205 6.16 14.18 -16.80
C GLN A 205 4.69 14.26 -17.25
N VAL A 206 3.84 14.93 -16.47
CA VAL A 206 2.44 15.19 -16.85
C VAL A 206 2.36 16.01 -18.12
N ASP A 207 3.12 17.11 -18.19
CA ASP A 207 3.17 18.00 -19.35
C ASP A 207 3.73 17.28 -20.58
N TRP A 208 4.76 16.44 -20.39
CA TRP A 208 5.32 15.65 -21.47
C TRP A 208 4.28 14.69 -22.05
N LEU A 209 3.51 13.99 -21.19
CA LEU A 209 2.44 13.09 -21.62
C LEU A 209 1.38 13.84 -22.41
N ALA A 210 0.95 15.01 -21.93
CA ALA A 210 -0.05 15.85 -22.58
C ALA A 210 0.38 16.28 -24.00
N ASN A 211 1.67 16.58 -24.18
CA ASN A 211 2.17 17.19 -25.41
C ASN A 211 2.82 16.19 -26.39
N ASN A 212 3.27 15.02 -25.95
CA ASN A 212 4.11 14.12 -26.77
C ASN A 212 3.55 12.70 -26.96
N SER A 213 2.44 12.33 -26.33
CA SER A 213 1.97 10.92 -26.32
C SER A 213 0.85 10.61 -27.33
N GLY A 214 0.56 11.53 -28.24
CA GLY A 214 -0.47 11.39 -29.27
C GLY A 214 -1.88 11.17 -28.71
N PRO A 215 -2.86 10.76 -29.55
CA PRO A 215 -4.25 10.62 -29.14
C PRO A 215 -4.48 9.61 -28.00
N ARG A 216 -3.70 8.52 -27.96
CA ARG A 216 -3.82 7.51 -26.89
C ARG A 216 -3.31 8.04 -25.54
N GLY A 217 -2.22 8.77 -25.52
CA GLY A 217 -1.72 9.39 -24.29
C GLY A 217 -2.63 10.51 -23.79
N GLN A 218 -3.19 11.33 -24.69
CA GLN A 218 -4.20 12.33 -24.31
C GLN A 218 -5.44 11.69 -23.70
N GLN A 219 -5.90 10.57 -24.27
CA GLN A 219 -6.99 9.79 -23.70
C GLN A 219 -6.62 9.26 -22.30
N ALA A 220 -5.45 8.63 -22.13
CA ALA A 220 -4.98 8.13 -20.84
C ALA A 220 -4.90 9.24 -19.78
N LEU A 221 -4.48 10.44 -20.16
CA LEU A 221 -4.43 11.60 -19.26
C LEU A 221 -5.84 12.05 -18.83
N ALA A 222 -6.80 12.05 -19.77
CA ALA A 222 -8.19 12.37 -19.45
C ALA A 222 -8.85 11.32 -18.53
N ASP A 223 -8.46 10.05 -18.66
CA ASP A 223 -8.90 8.98 -17.76
C ASP A 223 -8.33 9.15 -16.37
N ALA A 224 -7.01 9.40 -16.28
CA ALA A 224 -6.32 9.68 -15.03
C ALA A 224 -6.94 10.88 -14.30
N GLN A 225 -7.28 11.94 -15.05
CA GLN A 225 -7.98 13.10 -14.49
C GLN A 225 -9.37 12.72 -13.96
N SER A 226 -10.14 11.94 -14.72
CA SER A 226 -11.45 11.47 -14.28
C SER A 226 -11.37 10.63 -13.01
N TYR A 227 -10.36 9.78 -12.89
CA TYR A 227 -10.06 8.99 -11.70
C TYR A 227 -9.72 9.88 -10.49
N VAL A 228 -8.85 10.88 -10.68
CA VAL A 228 -8.51 11.88 -9.65
C VAL A 228 -9.75 12.68 -9.20
N ASP A 229 -10.61 13.07 -10.14
CA ASP A 229 -11.87 13.76 -9.82
C ASP A 229 -12.78 12.88 -8.94
N GLY A 230 -12.78 11.56 -9.18
CA GLY A 230 -13.46 10.55 -8.36
C GLY A 230 -12.93 10.50 -6.92
N ILE A 231 -11.62 10.44 -6.75
CA ILE A 231 -10.95 10.49 -5.44
C ILE A 231 -11.38 11.77 -4.70
N ASN A 232 -11.26 12.91 -5.37
CA ASN A 232 -11.54 14.22 -4.79
C ASN A 232 -13.02 14.41 -4.40
N ALA A 233 -13.93 13.82 -5.17
CA ALA A 233 -15.34 13.76 -4.83
C ALA A 233 -15.58 12.95 -3.55
N TYR A 234 -14.88 11.83 -3.35
CA TYR A 234 -14.97 11.06 -2.11
C TYR A 234 -14.35 11.81 -0.92
N ILE A 235 -13.20 12.46 -1.09
CA ILE A 235 -12.59 13.31 -0.06
C ILE A 235 -13.61 14.36 0.43
N THR A 236 -14.26 15.05 -0.51
CA THR A 236 -15.28 16.05 -0.19
C THR A 236 -16.46 15.43 0.55
N ALA A 237 -17.01 14.33 0.02
CA ALA A 237 -18.18 13.67 0.60
C ALA A 237 -17.90 13.14 2.02
N SER A 238 -16.75 12.48 2.22
CA SER A 238 -16.33 11.91 3.49
C SER A 238 -15.98 12.97 4.53
N LYS A 239 -15.34 14.07 4.14
CA LYS A 239 -15.09 15.22 5.02
C LYS A 239 -16.38 15.88 5.50
N ASN A 240 -17.34 16.07 4.60
CA ASN A 240 -18.65 16.66 4.93
C ASN A 240 -19.48 15.72 5.82
N GLY A 241 -19.49 14.42 5.50
CA GLY A 241 -20.23 13.41 6.25
C GLY A 241 -19.51 12.85 7.48
N ARG A 242 -18.26 13.26 7.72
CA ARG A 242 -17.40 12.82 8.84
C ARG A 242 -17.18 11.30 8.91
N TYR A 243 -17.04 10.66 7.74
CA TYR A 243 -16.72 9.23 7.61
C TYR A 243 -15.39 9.00 6.86
N PHE A 244 -14.51 10.00 6.85
CA PHE A 244 -13.14 9.87 6.35
C PHE A 244 -12.30 8.97 7.28
N PRO A 245 -11.17 8.42 6.80
CA PRO A 245 -10.27 7.59 7.60
C PRO A 245 -9.87 8.28 8.91
N GLY A 246 -9.96 7.55 10.02
CA GLY A 246 -9.71 8.08 11.36
C GLY A 246 -8.26 8.50 11.58
N GLU A 247 -7.35 7.98 10.77
CA GLU A 247 -5.94 8.32 10.75
C GLU A 247 -5.71 9.82 10.54
N TYR A 248 -6.52 10.50 9.71
CA TYR A 248 -6.45 11.97 9.56
C TYR A 248 -6.70 12.72 10.88
N VAL A 249 -7.51 12.15 11.78
CA VAL A 249 -7.67 12.72 13.12
C VAL A 249 -6.48 12.38 14.01
N LEU A 250 -6.04 11.12 13.97
CA LEU A 250 -4.95 10.64 14.83
C LEU A 250 -3.61 11.29 14.52
N THR A 251 -3.39 11.69 13.27
CA THR A 251 -2.22 12.45 12.83
C THR A 251 -2.45 13.97 12.88
N GLY A 252 -3.66 14.41 13.20
CA GLY A 252 -3.98 15.82 13.48
C GLY A 252 -4.33 16.67 12.25
N HIS A 253 -4.45 16.09 11.06
CA HIS A 253 -4.92 16.80 9.86
C HIS A 253 -6.36 17.31 10.01
N VAL A 254 -7.19 16.60 10.78
CA VAL A 254 -8.58 17.00 11.06
C VAL A 254 -8.92 16.89 12.54
N ASP A 255 -9.56 17.93 13.09
CA ASP A 255 -10.06 17.91 14.46
C ASP A 255 -11.34 17.06 14.59
N ALA A 256 -11.36 16.13 15.54
CA ALA A 256 -12.45 15.17 15.73
C ALA A 256 -13.81 15.83 16.03
N ILE A 257 -13.81 16.98 16.70
CA ILE A 257 -15.02 17.61 17.24
C ILE A 257 -15.53 18.68 16.28
N THR A 258 -14.68 19.64 15.98
CA THR A 258 -14.99 20.80 15.15
C THR A 258 -15.00 20.47 13.65
N ASN A 259 -14.36 19.36 13.24
CA ASN A 259 -14.08 19.05 11.84
C ASN A 259 -13.21 20.11 11.15
N ALA A 260 -12.49 20.95 11.92
CA ALA A 260 -11.50 21.88 11.37
C ALA A 260 -10.30 21.11 10.79
N GLY A 261 -9.62 21.68 9.80
CA GLY A 261 -8.54 21.03 9.06
C GLY A 261 -9.00 20.47 7.70
N THR A 262 -8.05 19.95 6.93
CA THR A 262 -8.24 19.58 5.52
C THR A 262 -7.72 18.18 5.24
N ILE A 263 -8.24 17.60 4.15
CA ILE A 263 -7.63 16.45 3.47
C ILE A 263 -7.35 16.99 2.07
N ASP A 264 -6.08 17.06 1.71
CA ASP A 264 -5.69 17.78 0.50
C ASP A 264 -6.10 16.98 -0.75
N PRO A 265 -6.66 17.66 -1.78
CA PRO A 265 -7.11 16.99 -2.99
C PRO A 265 -5.93 16.36 -3.72
N PHE A 266 -6.21 15.28 -4.43
CA PHE A 266 -5.27 14.63 -5.33
C PHE A 266 -5.11 15.41 -6.63
N GLN A 267 -3.91 15.36 -7.19
CA GLN A 267 -3.54 15.89 -8.49
C GLN A 267 -2.95 14.78 -9.37
N LEU A 268 -2.80 15.05 -10.68
CA LEU A 268 -2.14 14.11 -11.59
C LEU A 268 -0.70 13.80 -11.19
N THR A 269 0.01 14.76 -10.60
CA THR A 269 1.37 14.57 -10.09
C THR A 269 1.41 13.56 -8.94
N ASP A 270 0.33 13.43 -8.14
CA ASP A 270 0.23 12.39 -7.11
C ASP A 270 0.19 10.99 -7.70
N LEU A 271 -0.43 10.80 -8.88
CA LEU A 271 -0.39 9.51 -9.56
C LEU A 271 1.02 9.17 -10.03
N ILE A 272 1.79 10.16 -10.50
CA ILE A 272 3.19 9.97 -10.90
C ILE A 272 4.06 9.67 -9.67
N ALA A 273 3.84 10.35 -8.54
CA ALA A 273 4.54 10.07 -7.28
C ALA A 273 4.21 8.66 -6.75
N LEU A 274 2.96 8.23 -6.84
CA LEU A 274 2.58 6.85 -6.48
C LEU A 274 3.20 5.82 -7.42
N ALA A 275 3.19 6.10 -8.73
CA ALA A 275 3.83 5.24 -9.72
C ALA A 275 5.34 5.14 -9.50
N SER A 276 6.01 6.21 -9.05
CA SER A 276 7.43 6.19 -8.73
C SER A 276 7.73 5.29 -7.53
N VAL A 277 6.87 5.26 -6.50
CA VAL A 277 6.98 4.31 -5.37
C VAL A 277 6.81 2.87 -5.83
N VAL A 278 5.82 2.59 -6.70
CA VAL A 278 5.60 1.24 -7.24
C VAL A 278 6.80 0.81 -8.11
N GLY A 279 7.28 1.71 -8.97
CA GLY A 279 8.49 1.50 -9.78
C GLY A 279 9.74 1.31 -8.93
N ALA A 280 9.86 2.04 -7.83
CA ALA A 280 10.89 1.85 -6.83
C ALA A 280 10.78 0.45 -6.20
N LEU A 281 9.60 0.05 -5.71
CA LEU A 281 9.42 -1.23 -5.03
C LEU A 281 9.70 -2.46 -5.91
N PHE A 282 9.18 -2.47 -7.13
CA PHE A 282 9.18 -3.66 -8.00
C PHE A 282 10.08 -3.54 -9.22
N GLY A 283 10.34 -2.31 -9.67
CA GLY A 283 11.16 -2.02 -10.83
C GLY A 283 12.64 -1.78 -10.49
N THR A 284 12.98 -1.55 -9.21
CA THR A 284 14.39 -1.45 -8.82
C THR A 284 14.98 -2.81 -8.52
N GLY A 285 15.74 -3.29 -9.49
CA GLY A 285 16.59 -4.47 -9.39
C GLY A 285 17.78 -4.28 -10.32
N GLY A 286 18.99 -4.53 -9.81
CA GLY A 286 20.23 -4.24 -10.54
C GLY A 286 20.96 -3.01 -9.99
N GLY A 287 21.86 -2.41 -10.78
CA GLY A 287 22.57 -1.18 -10.40
C GLY A 287 23.74 -1.36 -9.40
N GLY A 288 24.07 -2.59 -9.00
CA GLY A 288 25.24 -2.90 -8.17
C GLY A 288 26.59 -2.74 -8.88
N GLU A 289 26.68 -1.88 -9.90
CA GLU A 289 27.84 -1.71 -10.76
C GLU A 289 29.06 -1.23 -9.97
N VAL A 290 28.88 -0.30 -9.04
CA VAL A 290 29.96 0.19 -8.18
C VAL A 290 30.49 -0.93 -7.28
N GLN A 291 29.60 -1.68 -6.62
CA GLN A 291 29.98 -2.81 -5.77
C GLN A 291 30.63 -3.93 -6.58
N SER A 292 30.16 -4.15 -7.81
CA SER A 292 30.71 -5.12 -8.76
C SER A 292 32.10 -4.70 -9.24
N ALA A 293 32.32 -3.41 -9.51
CA ALA A 293 33.62 -2.84 -9.84
C ALA A 293 34.60 -2.95 -8.66
N LEU A 294 34.15 -2.68 -7.44
CA LEU A 294 34.97 -2.88 -6.23
C LEU A 294 35.37 -4.35 -6.04
N SER A 295 34.47 -5.30 -6.33
CA SER A 295 34.82 -6.72 -6.25
C SER A 295 35.79 -7.16 -7.35
N LEU A 296 35.67 -6.60 -8.56
CA LEU A 296 36.63 -6.77 -9.66
C LEU A 296 38.02 -6.27 -9.25
N LEU A 297 38.11 -5.03 -8.75
CA LEU A 297 39.36 -4.42 -8.31
C LEU A 297 40.02 -5.23 -7.18
N ALA A 298 39.23 -5.71 -6.21
CA ALA A 298 39.74 -6.57 -5.13
C ALA A 298 40.27 -7.91 -5.67
N ALA A 299 39.61 -8.52 -6.65
CA ALA A 299 40.07 -9.75 -7.28
C ALA A 299 41.38 -9.53 -8.06
N GLN A 300 41.47 -8.44 -8.83
CA GLN A 300 42.67 -8.07 -9.57
C GLN A 300 43.85 -7.74 -8.65
N GLN A 301 43.61 -7.07 -7.51
CA GLN A 301 44.64 -6.79 -6.52
C GLN A 301 45.20 -8.09 -5.91
N LYS A 302 44.35 -9.09 -5.67
CA LYS A 302 44.74 -10.35 -5.02
C LYS A 302 45.42 -11.33 -5.98
N TYR A 303 44.93 -11.44 -7.21
CA TYR A 303 45.34 -12.49 -8.15
C TYR A 303 46.10 -11.95 -9.38
N GLY A 304 46.26 -10.63 -9.50
CA GLY A 304 46.73 -9.97 -10.71
C GLY A 304 45.59 -9.73 -11.72
N VAL A 305 45.79 -8.79 -12.65
CA VAL A 305 44.73 -8.30 -13.56
C VAL A 305 44.05 -9.42 -14.33
N THR A 306 44.82 -10.28 -15.00
CA THR A 306 44.26 -11.35 -15.85
C THR A 306 43.50 -12.39 -15.03
N GLN A 307 44.13 -12.97 -14.01
CA GLN A 307 43.51 -14.01 -13.20
C GLN A 307 42.35 -13.48 -12.35
N GLY A 308 42.49 -12.28 -11.79
CA GLY A 308 41.44 -11.63 -11.01
C GLY A 308 40.20 -11.32 -11.83
N THR A 309 40.38 -10.86 -13.08
CA THR A 309 39.26 -10.65 -14.00
C THR A 309 38.56 -11.97 -14.35
N GLN A 310 39.32 -13.04 -14.59
CA GLN A 310 38.73 -14.37 -14.85
C GLN A 310 37.91 -14.87 -13.66
N VAL A 311 38.44 -14.74 -12.44
CA VAL A 311 37.71 -15.09 -11.21
C VAL A 311 36.45 -14.26 -11.05
N TRP A 312 36.53 -12.95 -11.31
CA TRP A 312 35.37 -12.09 -11.20
C TRP A 312 34.30 -12.41 -12.25
N GLU A 313 34.67 -12.59 -13.53
CA GLU A 313 33.72 -12.97 -14.59
C GLU A 313 33.07 -14.33 -14.28
N SER A 314 33.80 -15.29 -13.67
CA SER A 314 33.21 -16.58 -13.30
C SER A 314 32.18 -16.49 -12.17
N PHE A 315 32.31 -15.54 -11.24
CA PHE A 315 31.27 -15.28 -10.23
C PHE A 315 30.17 -14.35 -10.74
N ARG A 316 30.44 -13.55 -11.77
CA ARG A 316 29.48 -12.58 -12.31
C ARG A 316 28.39 -13.26 -13.14
N GLU A 317 28.70 -14.40 -13.79
CA GLU A 317 27.76 -15.26 -14.53
C GLU A 317 26.73 -14.46 -15.35
N ARG A 318 27.21 -13.57 -16.24
CA ARG A 318 26.35 -12.58 -16.92
C ARG A 318 25.23 -13.23 -17.74
N ASP A 319 25.51 -14.37 -18.35
CA ASP A 319 24.62 -15.13 -19.21
C ASP A 319 24.98 -16.61 -19.03
N ASP A 320 24.34 -17.26 -18.06
CA ASP A 320 24.55 -18.67 -17.76
C ASP A 320 23.74 -19.53 -18.76
N PRO A 321 24.40 -20.34 -19.61
CA PRO A 321 23.71 -21.20 -20.58
C PRO A 321 22.86 -22.29 -19.93
N GLU A 322 23.03 -22.58 -18.63
CA GLU A 322 22.20 -23.54 -17.90
C GLU A 322 20.89 -22.91 -17.36
N ALA A 323 20.72 -21.59 -17.52
CA ALA A 323 19.51 -20.89 -17.08
C ALA A 323 18.26 -21.34 -17.87
N THR A 324 17.17 -21.63 -17.15
CA THR A 324 15.88 -21.92 -17.79
C THR A 324 15.29 -20.63 -18.36
N ALA A 325 15.24 -20.53 -19.68
CA ALA A 325 14.65 -19.39 -20.37
C ALA A 325 13.12 -19.46 -20.37
N THR A 326 12.43 -18.30 -20.32
CA THR A 326 10.98 -18.23 -20.55
C THR A 326 10.60 -18.57 -22.00
N VAL A 327 11.49 -18.26 -22.94
CA VAL A 327 11.30 -18.50 -24.37
C VAL A 327 12.03 -19.78 -24.75
N HIS A 328 11.28 -20.77 -25.24
CA HIS A 328 11.79 -22.12 -25.53
C HIS A 328 11.83 -22.45 -27.03
N ASP A 329 11.34 -21.56 -27.88
CA ASP A 329 11.23 -21.79 -29.33
C ASP A 329 12.54 -21.53 -30.11
N GLY A 330 13.63 -21.25 -29.39
CA GLY A 330 14.94 -20.92 -29.94
C GLY A 330 15.10 -19.44 -30.30
N SER A 331 14.09 -18.60 -30.13
CA SER A 331 14.22 -17.15 -30.26
C SER A 331 15.12 -16.60 -29.16
N SER A 332 15.98 -15.65 -29.52
CA SER A 332 16.92 -15.00 -28.60
C SER A 332 16.74 -13.49 -28.63
N PHE A 333 16.78 -12.87 -27.45
CA PHE A 333 16.72 -11.43 -27.26
C PHE A 333 17.93 -10.99 -26.43
N PRO A 334 19.12 -10.88 -27.04
CA PRO A 334 20.33 -10.51 -26.31
C PRO A 334 20.16 -9.15 -25.64
N TYR A 335 20.34 -9.11 -24.32
CA TYR A 335 20.20 -7.91 -23.50
C TYR A 335 21.38 -7.77 -22.55
N ALA A 336 21.87 -6.55 -22.34
CA ALA A 336 22.96 -6.21 -21.41
C ALA A 336 24.31 -6.97 -21.61
N GLY A 337 24.62 -7.40 -22.84
CA GLY A 337 25.89 -8.04 -23.17
C GLY A 337 27.11 -7.11 -23.06
N LYS A 338 28.30 -7.67 -22.78
CA LYS A 338 29.56 -6.93 -22.80
C LYS A 338 29.99 -6.67 -24.25
N PRO A 339 30.20 -5.41 -24.69
CA PRO A 339 30.71 -5.14 -26.02
C PRO A 339 32.13 -5.69 -26.17
N ALA A 340 32.46 -6.24 -27.35
CA ALA A 340 33.80 -6.75 -27.63
C ALA A 340 34.88 -5.65 -27.57
N ASN A 341 34.50 -4.41 -27.91
CA ASN A 341 35.36 -3.23 -27.87
C ASN A 341 34.65 -2.10 -27.09
N PRO A 342 34.67 -2.12 -25.75
CA PRO A 342 34.04 -1.07 -24.96
C PRO A 342 34.66 0.30 -25.30
N GLN A 343 33.83 1.29 -25.58
CA GLN A 343 34.26 2.66 -25.91
C GLN A 343 34.59 3.49 -24.66
N GLY A 344 34.19 3.01 -23.47
CA GLY A 344 34.51 3.61 -22.19
C GLY A 344 34.29 2.60 -21.06
N GLU A 345 35.21 2.60 -20.10
CA GLU A 345 35.11 1.88 -18.85
C GLU A 345 35.52 2.84 -17.72
N ALA A 346 34.65 3.00 -16.72
CA ALA A 346 34.93 3.82 -15.56
C ALA A 346 35.01 2.92 -14.32
N LEU A 347 36.19 2.84 -13.72
CA LEU A 347 36.42 2.14 -12.47
C LEU A 347 36.69 3.17 -11.37
N PRO A 348 36.18 2.97 -10.15
CA PRO A 348 36.48 3.85 -9.04
C PRO A 348 37.94 3.70 -8.61
N ASP A 349 38.55 4.80 -8.18
CA ASP A 349 39.87 4.75 -7.57
C ASP A 349 39.80 3.95 -6.24
N PRO A 350 40.85 3.18 -5.88
CA PRO A 350 40.88 2.45 -4.62
C PRO A 350 40.62 3.37 -3.42
N GLY A 351 39.61 3.02 -2.62
CA GLY A 351 39.22 3.79 -1.43
C GLY A 351 38.45 5.09 -1.70
N SER A 352 38.11 5.39 -2.95
CA SER A 352 37.37 6.62 -3.31
C SER A 352 35.84 6.50 -3.10
N VAL A 353 35.30 5.28 -3.08
CA VAL A 353 33.85 5.06 -2.95
C VAL A 353 33.40 5.30 -1.52
N VAL A 354 32.57 6.32 -1.33
CA VAL A 354 31.89 6.63 -0.07
C VAL A 354 30.38 6.58 -0.28
N PRO A 355 29.60 6.04 0.68
CA PRO A 355 28.13 6.13 0.61
C PRO A 355 27.66 7.57 0.68
N GLU A 356 26.76 7.97 -0.22
CA GLU A 356 26.11 9.28 -0.17
C GLU A 356 25.17 9.35 1.05
N PRO A 357 25.36 10.33 1.96
CA PRO A 357 24.42 10.53 3.05
C PRO A 357 23.10 11.08 2.51
N LEU A 358 21.98 10.55 3.01
CA LEU A 358 20.67 11.11 2.69
C LEU A 358 20.19 12.18 3.64
N VAL A 359 20.66 12.10 4.88
CA VAL A 359 20.18 12.96 5.94
C VAL A 359 21.31 13.88 6.31
N TYR A 360 21.07 15.16 6.05
CA TYR A 360 21.93 16.26 6.44
C TYR A 360 21.26 17.02 7.57
N ASP A 361 22.05 17.47 8.56
CA ASP A 361 21.60 18.37 9.62
C ASP A 361 20.26 17.97 10.27
N ALA A 362 20.13 16.69 10.65
CA ALA A 362 18.90 16.14 11.21
C ALA A 362 18.42 16.95 12.43
N THR A 363 17.23 17.53 12.32
CA THR A 363 16.52 18.19 13.43
C THR A 363 15.21 17.46 13.74
N GLY A 364 14.67 17.59 14.95
CA GLY A 364 13.35 17.02 15.29
C GLY A 364 13.32 15.58 15.80
N GLY A 365 14.35 15.13 16.51
CA GLY A 365 14.29 13.86 17.25
C GLY A 365 13.31 13.95 18.43
N ALA A 366 12.41 12.98 18.58
CA ALA A 366 11.50 12.82 19.71
C ALA A 366 12.23 12.51 21.04
N THR A 367 13.08 13.42 21.49
CA THR A 367 13.80 13.40 22.78
C THR A 367 13.82 14.76 23.46
N GLN A 368 12.86 15.65 23.18
CA GLN A 368 12.56 16.79 24.05
C GLN A 368 11.05 16.90 24.29
N ALA A 369 10.70 17.13 25.55
CA ALA A 369 9.34 17.17 26.04
C ALA A 369 8.45 18.14 25.23
N THR A 370 7.34 17.58 24.72
CA THR A 370 6.09 18.27 24.37
C THR A 370 6.21 19.63 23.68
N THR A 371 6.41 19.61 22.37
CA THR A 371 5.57 20.40 21.46
C THR A 371 4.62 19.42 20.75
N LYS A 372 3.33 19.74 20.71
CA LYS A 372 2.34 19.02 19.89
C LYS A 372 2.75 19.21 18.42
N SER A 373 3.59 18.32 17.90
CA SER A 373 3.67 18.11 16.45
C SER A 373 2.42 17.33 16.03
N LEU A 374 1.79 17.80 14.96
CA LEU A 374 0.85 17.01 14.18
C LEU A 374 1.63 15.78 13.67
N GLY A 375 1.06 14.59 13.80
CA GLY A 375 1.59 13.39 13.14
C GLY A 375 1.84 12.13 13.99
N VAL A 376 1.82 12.14 15.32
CA VAL A 376 2.24 10.92 16.06
C VAL A 376 1.12 9.86 16.13
N LEU A 377 1.22 8.82 15.29
CA LEU A 377 0.44 7.59 15.49
C LEU A 377 0.90 6.86 16.77
N PRO A 378 -0.04 6.41 17.63
CA PRO A 378 0.28 5.59 18.79
C PRO A 378 0.99 4.28 18.40
N ALA A 379 2.09 3.95 19.08
CA ALA A 379 2.93 2.78 18.81
C ALA A 379 2.23 1.41 18.99
N ASP A 380 1.00 1.40 19.52
CA ASP A 380 0.21 0.23 19.86
C ASP A 380 -0.78 -0.21 18.76
N LEU A 381 -0.89 0.53 17.64
CA LEU A 381 -1.85 0.22 16.58
C LEU A 381 -1.55 -1.07 15.77
N LEU A 382 -0.31 -1.58 15.86
CA LEU A 382 0.11 -2.83 15.19
C LEU A 382 0.59 -3.91 16.16
N THR A 383 0.58 -3.67 17.47
CA THR A 383 0.99 -4.68 18.45
C THR A 383 -0.20 -5.58 18.80
N ASN A 384 -0.31 -6.71 18.12
CA ASN A 384 -1.09 -7.83 18.61
C ASN A 384 -0.29 -8.54 19.73
N PRO A 385 -0.80 -8.70 20.96
CA PRO A 385 -0.15 -9.56 21.93
C PRO A 385 -0.38 -11.02 21.52
N GLN A 386 0.72 -11.74 21.26
CA GLN A 386 0.81 -13.21 21.16
C GLN A 386 0.15 -13.87 19.93
N ARG A 387 0.89 -13.85 18.82
CA ARG A 387 1.30 -15.03 18.03
C ARG A 387 2.35 -14.53 17.05
N ALA A 388 3.54 -15.12 17.06
CA ALA A 388 4.62 -14.73 16.17
C ALA A 388 4.16 -14.91 14.71
N CYS A 389 3.85 -13.81 14.02
CA CYS A 389 3.87 -13.81 12.56
C CYS A 389 5.32 -13.97 12.12
N PRO A 390 5.62 -14.86 11.15
CA PRO A 390 6.95 -14.90 10.58
C PRO A 390 7.28 -13.54 9.97
N THR A 391 8.50 -13.08 10.22
CA THR A 391 9.10 -11.90 9.59
C THR A 391 8.79 -11.87 8.09
N PRO A 392 8.40 -10.73 7.51
CA PRO A 392 8.26 -10.60 6.06
C PRO A 392 9.57 -10.98 5.36
N TRP A 393 9.48 -11.76 4.29
CA TRP A 393 10.63 -12.29 3.54
C TRP A 393 11.60 -11.18 3.07
N TRP A 394 11.10 -9.96 2.83
CA TRP A 394 11.91 -8.81 2.41
C TRP A 394 12.74 -8.17 3.54
N SER A 395 12.41 -8.42 4.82
CA SER A 395 13.14 -7.87 5.97
C SER A 395 14.41 -8.67 6.31
N ALA A 396 14.50 -9.93 5.88
CA ALA A 396 15.65 -10.80 6.15
C ALA A 396 16.89 -10.51 5.28
N ALA A 397 16.75 -9.70 4.22
CA ALA A 397 17.81 -9.49 3.24
C ALA A 397 18.83 -8.38 3.57
N ARG A 398 18.61 -7.58 4.62
CA ARG A 398 19.41 -6.34 4.84
C ARG A 398 19.89 -6.10 6.27
N THR A 399 20.27 -7.14 7.01
CA THR A 399 21.14 -6.99 8.19
C THR A 399 22.43 -7.78 8.03
N PRO A 400 23.62 -7.16 8.15
CA PRO A 400 24.87 -7.91 8.19
C PRO A 400 24.94 -8.66 9.52
N ARG A 401 24.74 -9.98 9.50
CA ARG A 401 25.09 -10.80 10.67
C ARG A 401 26.60 -10.71 10.86
N ALA A 402 26.99 -10.08 11.97
CA ALA A 402 28.34 -10.11 12.50
C ALA A 402 28.85 -11.56 12.57
N ALA A 403 30.12 -11.73 12.21
CA ALA A 403 30.83 -12.99 12.09
C ALA A 403 30.58 -13.95 13.26
N ILE A 404 29.96 -15.09 12.98
CA ILE A 404 30.03 -16.26 13.84
C ILE A 404 31.38 -16.92 13.56
N ARG A 405 32.32 -16.75 14.49
CA ARG A 405 33.54 -17.56 14.57
C ARG A 405 33.15 -19.02 14.83
N SER A 406 33.49 -19.92 13.92
CA SER A 406 33.49 -21.36 14.17
C SER A 406 34.59 -21.74 15.17
N PRO A 407 34.32 -22.48 16.26
CA PRO A 407 35.37 -23.14 17.02
C PRO A 407 35.66 -24.51 16.39
N CYS A 408 36.63 -24.55 15.49
CA CYS A 408 37.28 -25.80 15.11
C CYS A 408 38.32 -26.14 16.20
N SER A 409 37.94 -26.97 17.16
CA SER A 409 38.84 -27.49 18.20
C SER A 409 38.27 -28.81 18.73
N ALA A 410 38.55 -29.90 18.03
CA ALA A 410 38.44 -31.24 18.61
C ALA A 410 39.76 -31.96 18.42
N ARG A 411 40.43 -32.18 19.55
CA ARG A 411 41.70 -32.90 19.70
C ARG A 411 41.55 -34.34 19.20
N ARG A 412 42.57 -34.82 18.49
CA ARG A 412 42.84 -36.25 18.32
C ARG A 412 43.07 -36.92 19.68
N PRO A 413 42.76 -38.22 19.79
CA PRO A 413 43.79 -39.15 20.19
C PRO A 413 44.00 -40.25 19.14
N ALA A 414 45.24 -40.70 19.09
CA ALA A 414 45.72 -41.79 18.25
C ALA A 414 45.26 -43.15 18.78
N THR A 415 44.90 -44.07 17.88
CA THR A 415 45.25 -45.51 17.97
C THR A 415 45.10 -46.19 16.61
N SER A 416 46.26 -46.58 16.09
CA SER A 416 46.64 -47.69 15.18
C SER A 416 45.61 -48.76 14.74
N ARG A 417 45.66 -49.13 13.44
CA ARG A 417 45.99 -50.47 12.86
C ARG A 417 45.13 -50.88 11.64
N HIS A 418 45.87 -51.30 10.61
CA HIS A 418 45.63 -52.34 9.59
C HIS A 418 44.72 -52.08 8.37
N SER A 419 45.40 -51.83 7.24
CA SER A 419 45.41 -52.59 5.98
C SER A 419 44.17 -53.42 5.59
N CYS A 420 43.57 -53.08 4.45
CA CYS A 420 43.75 -53.78 3.17
C CYS A 420 43.41 -52.84 2.02
#